data_AF-A0A348XFJ2-F1
#
_entry.id   AF-A0A348XFJ2-F1
#
_cell.length_a   1.000
_cell.length_b   1.000
_cell.length_c   1.000
_cell.angle_alpha   90.00
_cell.angle_beta   90.00
_cell.angle_gamma   90.00
#
_symmetry.space_group_name_H-M   'P 1'
#
loop_
_entity.id
_entity.type
_entity.pdbx_description
1 polymer ?
#
loop_
_entity_poly.entity_id
_entity_poly.type
_entity_poly.pdbx_seq_one_letter_code
_entity_poly.pdbx_strand_id
1 'polypeptide(L)'
;MDKKVLTESGILLVDKPLDWTSHDVVGFIRRFGFKKVGHCGTLDPKATGLLVVVLGRATKLSEKLTGQQKYYTGTLELGISTDSYDVEGKVISTRPWEAVSEERIREEFDTYSQITEQIPPMVSAKKVKGKELYKYHREGKEIEREARPVKIDSLDVLEVARPRVSFELVCSKGFYVRTLCNDIGETLGCGGHLAGLRRTRSGRFSIDDAVDIETLRTWRKEHILERMIPLASAVSYI
;
A
#
# COMPACT_ATOMS: atom_id res chain seq x y z
N MET A 1 -12.71 4.20 34.45
CA MET A 1 -12.59 3.65 33.08
C MET A 1 -12.17 2.20 33.21
N ASP A 2 -12.83 1.26 32.54
CA ASP A 2 -12.60 -0.17 32.79
C ASP A 2 -11.16 -0.59 32.44
N LYS A 3 -10.40 -1.07 33.44
CA LYS A 3 -8.97 -1.38 33.36
C LYS A 3 -8.69 -2.42 32.27
N LYS A 4 -9.61 -3.37 32.10
CA LYS A 4 -9.55 -4.42 31.06
C LYS A 4 -9.62 -3.85 29.63
N VAL A 5 -10.41 -2.80 29.41
CA VAL A 5 -10.55 -2.18 28.08
C VAL A 5 -9.27 -1.44 27.68
N LEU A 6 -8.56 -0.86 28.65
CA LEU A 6 -7.26 -0.22 28.41
C LEU A 6 -6.16 -1.23 28.12
N THR A 7 -6.11 -2.34 28.84
CA THR A 7 -5.09 -3.38 28.66
C THR A 7 -5.23 -4.16 27.35
N GLU A 8 -6.42 -4.17 26.73
CA GLU A 8 -6.66 -4.79 25.41
C GLU A 8 -6.71 -3.78 24.26
N SER A 9 -6.16 -2.58 24.44
CA SER A 9 -6.11 -1.53 23.42
C SER A 9 -4.68 -1.18 23.05
N GLY A 10 -4.36 -1.23 21.75
CA GLY A 10 -3.01 -0.97 21.27
C GLY A 10 -2.89 -1.06 19.75
N ILE A 11 -1.65 -1.00 19.27
CA ILE A 11 -1.27 -1.12 17.87
C ILE A 11 -0.47 -2.41 17.70
N LEU A 12 -0.89 -3.28 16.80
CA LEU A 12 -0.13 -4.45 16.38
C LEU A 12 0.42 -4.20 14.97
N LEU A 13 1.71 -4.45 14.78
CA LEU A 13 2.37 -4.35 13.48
C LEU A 13 2.39 -5.75 12.85
N VAL A 14 1.80 -5.88 11.67
CA VAL A 14 1.66 -7.18 10.99
C VAL A 14 2.34 -7.11 9.62
N ASP A 15 3.18 -8.09 9.31
CA ASP A 15 3.68 -8.27 7.94
C ASP A 15 2.58 -9.01 7.14
N LYS A 16 1.89 -8.26 6.28
CA LYS A 16 0.82 -8.82 5.45
C LYS A 16 1.45 -9.69 4.36
N PRO A 17 1.11 -10.99 4.30
CA PRO A 17 1.61 -11.87 3.25
C PRO A 17 0.97 -11.53 1.89
N LEU A 18 1.56 -12.09 0.84
CA LEU A 18 1.00 -12.05 -0.51
C LEU A 18 -0.39 -12.71 -0.54
N ASP A 19 -1.25 -12.26 -1.45
CA ASP A 19 -2.60 -12.78 -1.71
C ASP A 19 -3.63 -12.58 -0.59
N TRP A 20 -3.24 -11.98 0.54
CA TRP A 20 -4.16 -11.58 1.59
C TRP A 20 -4.66 -10.15 1.36
N THR A 21 -5.95 -9.90 1.49
CA THR A 21 -6.45 -8.52 1.64
C THR A 21 -6.07 -7.98 3.02
N SER A 22 -6.06 -6.65 3.17
CA SER A 22 -5.94 -6.03 4.51
C SER A 22 -7.08 -6.45 5.45
N HIS A 23 -8.25 -6.80 4.90
CA HIS A 23 -9.41 -7.26 5.67
C HIS A 23 -9.24 -8.70 6.15
N ASP A 24 -8.51 -9.54 5.41
CA ASP A 24 -8.20 -10.91 5.85
C ASP A 24 -7.31 -10.89 7.09
N VAL A 25 -6.33 -9.99 7.15
CA VAL A 25 -5.52 -9.78 8.37
C VAL A 25 -6.41 -9.34 9.54
N VAL A 26 -7.30 -8.36 9.33
CA VAL A 26 -8.24 -7.93 10.38
C VAL A 26 -9.13 -9.08 10.83
N GLY A 27 -9.66 -9.88 9.90
CA GLY A 27 -10.49 -11.06 10.18
C GLY A 27 -9.74 -12.10 11.00
N PHE A 28 -8.48 -12.35 10.64
CA PHE A 28 -7.61 -13.26 11.37
C PHE A 28 -7.33 -12.79 12.81
N ILE A 29 -7.01 -11.50 12.99
CA ILE A 29 -6.75 -10.93 14.33
C ILE A 29 -8.02 -10.91 15.21
N ARG A 30 -9.22 -10.81 14.62
CA ARG A 30 -10.48 -10.91 15.40
C ARG A 30 -10.67 -12.26 16.06
N ARG A 31 -10.07 -13.34 15.53
CA ARG A 31 -10.18 -14.69 16.11
C ARG A 31 -9.57 -14.79 17.53
N PHE A 32 -8.70 -13.85 17.91
CA PHE A 32 -8.14 -13.75 19.26
C PHE A 32 -9.09 -13.10 20.28
N GLY A 33 -10.33 -12.79 19.90
CA GLY A 33 -11.36 -12.29 20.81
C GLY A 33 -11.35 -10.78 21.04
N PHE A 34 -10.68 -10.00 20.19
CA PHE A 34 -10.74 -8.53 20.24
C PHE A 34 -12.08 -8.01 19.70
N LYS A 35 -12.79 -7.22 20.51
CA LYS A 35 -14.12 -6.66 20.15
C LYS A 35 -14.06 -5.65 18.99
N LYS A 36 -12.96 -4.91 18.87
CA LYS A 36 -12.75 -3.88 17.83
C LYS A 36 -11.37 -4.05 17.23
N VAL A 37 -11.33 -4.21 15.91
CA VAL A 37 -10.10 -4.36 15.12
C VAL A 37 -10.28 -3.60 13.81
N GLY A 38 -9.29 -2.79 13.46
CA GLY A 38 -9.18 -2.09 12.18
C GLY A 38 -7.72 -2.00 11.73
N HIS A 39 -7.46 -1.35 10.60
CA HIS A 39 -6.12 -1.11 10.07
C HIS A 39 -5.93 0.34 9.64
N CYS A 40 -4.68 0.78 9.45
CA CYS A 40 -4.33 2.18 9.17
C CYS A 40 -3.68 2.35 7.79
N GLY A 41 -4.46 2.07 6.74
CA GLY A 41 -4.02 2.16 5.34
C GLY A 41 -4.03 0.80 4.66
N THR A 42 -4.89 0.65 3.66
CA THR A 42 -5.05 -0.57 2.87
C THR A 42 -3.77 -0.88 2.10
N LEU A 43 -3.43 -2.17 2.04
CA LEU A 43 -2.57 -2.77 1.04
C LEU A 43 -3.44 -3.66 0.13
N ASP A 44 -3.22 -3.52 -1.18
CA ASP A 44 -3.82 -4.38 -2.20
C ASP A 44 -3.36 -5.84 -2.00
N PRO A 45 -4.11 -6.84 -2.51
CA PRO A 45 -3.80 -8.26 -2.28
C PRO A 45 -2.37 -8.65 -2.68
N LYS A 46 -1.88 -8.17 -3.83
CA LYS A 46 -0.50 -8.42 -4.31
C LYS A 46 0.58 -7.56 -3.68
N ALA A 47 0.21 -6.54 -2.91
CA ALA A 47 1.19 -5.82 -2.10
C ALA A 47 1.51 -6.63 -0.82
N THR A 48 2.70 -6.54 -0.27
CA THR A 48 3.07 -7.18 1.01
C THR A 48 3.58 -6.13 2.01
N GLY A 49 3.96 -6.57 3.20
CA GLY A 49 4.65 -5.71 4.16
C GLY A 49 3.73 -5.11 5.20
N LEU A 50 4.18 -4.00 5.77
CA LEU A 50 3.68 -3.49 7.04
C LEU A 50 2.21 -3.08 6.96
N LEU A 51 1.36 -3.75 7.73
CA LEU A 51 0.00 -3.36 8.02
C LEU A 51 -0.12 -2.98 9.51
N VAL A 52 -0.37 -1.69 9.75
CA VAL A 52 -0.63 -1.18 11.10
C VAL A 52 -2.06 -1.55 11.50
N VAL A 53 -2.21 -2.46 12.46
CA VAL A 53 -3.49 -2.94 12.97
C VAL A 53 -3.79 -2.27 14.31
N VAL A 54 -4.99 -1.74 14.47
CA VAL A 54 -5.44 -1.05 15.69
C VAL A 54 -6.49 -1.86 16.43
N LEU A 55 -6.27 -2.05 17.73
CA LEU A 55 -7.07 -2.91 18.60
C LEU A 55 -7.82 -2.09 19.67
N GLY A 56 -9.05 -2.49 19.96
CA GLY A 56 -9.85 -1.92 21.04
C GLY A 56 -10.11 -0.43 20.83
N ARG A 57 -9.66 0.42 21.76
CA ARG A 57 -9.81 1.88 21.67
C ARG A 57 -8.81 2.55 20.75
N ALA A 58 -7.71 1.88 20.41
CA ALA A 58 -6.74 2.41 19.46
C ALA A 58 -7.33 2.57 18.05
N THR A 59 -8.48 1.96 17.74
CA THR A 59 -9.19 2.19 16.47
C THR A 59 -9.56 3.66 16.25
N LYS A 60 -9.67 4.46 17.32
CA LYS A 60 -9.87 5.91 17.24
C LYS A 60 -8.67 6.67 16.65
N LEU A 61 -7.50 6.04 16.62
CA LEU A 61 -6.27 6.63 16.07
C LEU A 61 -6.12 6.36 14.57
N SER A 62 -7.00 5.53 13.98
CA SER A 62 -6.86 5.02 12.61
C SER A 62 -6.72 6.12 11.56
N GLU A 63 -7.51 7.19 11.64
CA GLU A 63 -7.45 8.30 10.69
C GLU A 63 -6.10 9.00 10.71
N LYS A 64 -5.58 9.30 11.91
CA LYS A 64 -4.29 9.98 12.08
C LYS A 64 -3.13 9.11 11.58
N LEU A 65 -3.11 7.83 11.96
CA LEU A 65 -2.06 6.89 11.56
C LEU A 65 -2.09 6.59 10.05
N THR A 66 -3.29 6.48 9.47
CA THR A 66 -3.46 6.37 8.01
C THR A 66 -2.87 7.60 7.31
N GLY A 67 -2.94 8.76 7.97
CA GLY A 67 -2.48 10.03 7.44
C GLY A 67 -0.97 10.20 7.30
N GLN A 68 -0.18 9.33 7.91
CA GLN A 68 1.28 9.43 7.92
C GLN A 68 1.90 9.02 6.58
N GLN A 69 3.15 9.43 6.36
CA GLN A 69 3.97 8.98 5.23
C GLN A 69 4.06 7.46 5.15
N LYS A 70 4.28 6.96 3.94
CA LYS A 70 4.39 5.55 3.60
C LYS A 70 5.66 5.34 2.79
N TYR A 71 6.33 4.23 3.07
CA TYR A 71 7.61 3.88 2.48
C TYR A 71 7.45 2.53 1.80
N TYR A 72 7.86 2.44 0.55
CA TYR A 72 7.68 1.25 -0.27
C TYR A 72 8.97 0.89 -0.98
N THR A 73 9.18 -0.41 -1.15
CA THR A 73 9.97 -0.95 -2.26
C THR A 73 9.01 -1.47 -3.32
N GLY A 74 9.29 -1.20 -4.57
CA GLY A 74 8.42 -1.55 -5.70
C GLY A 74 9.19 -2.07 -6.89
N THR A 75 8.49 -2.76 -7.78
CA THR A 75 9.01 -3.25 -9.05
C THR A 75 8.06 -2.85 -10.17
N LEU A 76 8.54 -2.03 -11.09
CA LEU A 76 7.90 -1.74 -12.37
C LEU A 76 8.32 -2.81 -13.37
N GLU A 77 7.38 -3.33 -14.15
CA GLU A 77 7.66 -4.17 -15.32
C GLU A 77 7.21 -3.46 -16.60
N LEU A 78 8.15 -3.22 -17.51
CA LEU A 78 7.96 -2.51 -18.77
C LEU A 78 7.43 -3.42 -19.88
N GLY A 79 6.78 -2.82 -20.87
CA GLY A 79 6.31 -3.50 -22.08
C GLY A 79 4.94 -4.15 -21.96
N ILE A 80 4.32 -4.16 -20.78
CA ILE A 80 2.98 -4.71 -20.52
C ILE A 80 2.15 -3.69 -19.76
N SER A 81 1.04 -3.25 -20.36
CA SER A 81 0.02 -2.44 -19.68
C SER A 81 -1.18 -3.32 -19.30
N THR A 82 -1.71 -3.11 -18.11
CA THR A 82 -2.90 -3.81 -17.59
C THR A 82 -4.02 -2.82 -17.23
N ASP A 83 -5.27 -3.27 -17.19
CA ASP A 83 -6.41 -2.40 -16.85
C ASP A 83 -6.49 -1.97 -15.38
N SER A 84 -5.82 -2.68 -14.47
CA SER A 84 -5.69 -2.34 -13.04
C SER A 84 -4.38 -1.63 -12.67
N TYR A 85 -3.46 -1.50 -13.65
CA TYR A 85 -2.09 -1.01 -13.49
C TYR A 85 -1.22 -1.84 -12.54
N ASP A 86 -1.62 -3.09 -12.29
CA ASP A 86 -0.85 -4.10 -11.55
C ASP A 86 -0.91 -5.47 -12.22
N VAL A 87 -0.16 -6.42 -11.67
CA VAL A 87 -0.07 -7.80 -12.15
C VAL A 87 -1.39 -8.59 -12.07
N GLU A 88 -2.41 -8.11 -11.34
CA GLU A 88 -3.73 -8.77 -11.30
C GLU A 88 -4.62 -8.38 -12.48
N GLY A 89 -4.29 -7.30 -13.18
CA GLY A 89 -5.10 -6.75 -14.25
C GLY A 89 -5.06 -7.61 -15.50
N LYS A 90 -6.08 -7.45 -16.34
CA LYS A 90 -6.08 -8.01 -17.69
C LYS A 90 -5.08 -7.22 -18.52
N VAL A 91 -4.22 -7.94 -19.25
CA VAL A 91 -3.32 -7.32 -20.24
C VAL A 91 -4.17 -6.61 -21.31
N ILE A 92 -3.93 -5.32 -21.47
CA ILE A 92 -4.60 -4.47 -22.48
C ILE A 92 -3.67 -4.09 -23.62
N SER A 93 -2.35 -4.12 -23.40
CA SER A 93 -1.36 -3.86 -24.44
C SER A 93 -0.02 -4.53 -24.11
N THR A 94 0.70 -4.93 -25.16
CA THR A 94 2.09 -5.37 -25.09
C THR A 94 2.87 -4.64 -26.17
N ARG A 95 3.98 -4.00 -25.80
CA ARG A 95 4.82 -3.22 -26.72
C ARG A 95 6.31 -3.54 -26.47
N PRO A 96 7.17 -3.45 -27.50
CA PRO A 96 8.62 -3.60 -27.34
C PRO A 96 9.18 -2.58 -26.35
N TRP A 97 10.07 -3.03 -25.47
CA TRP A 97 10.74 -2.23 -24.44
C TRP A 97 12.25 -2.17 -24.63
N GLU A 98 12.81 -2.99 -25.54
CA GLU A 98 14.24 -3.24 -25.71
C GLU A 98 15.01 -1.97 -26.12
N ALA A 99 14.34 -1.06 -26.83
CA ALA A 99 14.90 0.23 -27.24
C ALA A 99 14.92 1.28 -26.10
N VAL A 100 14.26 1.02 -24.97
CA VAL A 100 14.27 1.91 -23.81
C VAL A 100 15.60 1.72 -23.05
N SER A 101 16.43 2.76 -23.03
CA SER A 101 17.71 2.74 -22.35
C SER A 101 17.55 2.90 -20.83
N GLU A 102 18.57 2.48 -20.07
CA GLU A 102 18.58 2.65 -18.61
C GLU A 102 18.59 4.14 -18.23
N GLU A 103 19.33 4.96 -18.97
CA GLU A 103 19.44 6.41 -18.76
C GLU A 103 18.06 7.05 -18.87
N ARG A 104 17.30 6.72 -19.91
CA ARG A 104 15.94 7.22 -20.10
C ARG A 104 14.99 6.78 -19.00
N ILE A 105 15.12 5.55 -18.50
CA ILE A 105 14.33 5.08 -17.35
C ILE A 105 14.62 5.96 -16.13
N ARG A 106 15.90 6.19 -15.81
CA ARG A 106 16.28 7.01 -14.65
C ARG A 106 15.80 8.46 -14.79
N GLU A 107 15.93 9.06 -15.97
CA GLU A 107 15.39 10.40 -16.28
C GLU A 107 13.88 10.51 -16.05
N GLU A 108 13.12 9.47 -16.42
CA GLU A 108 11.68 9.45 -16.14
C GLU A 108 11.40 9.31 -14.64
N PHE A 109 12.13 8.47 -13.90
CA PHE A 109 11.98 8.39 -12.45
C PHE A 109 12.27 9.74 -11.76
N ASP A 110 13.31 10.47 -12.20
CA ASP A 110 13.64 11.81 -11.72
C ASP A 110 12.54 12.82 -12.05
N THR A 111 11.95 12.73 -13.24
CA THR A 111 10.82 13.57 -13.64
C THR A 111 9.58 13.29 -12.77
N TYR A 112 9.27 12.01 -12.58
CA TYR A 112 8.12 11.58 -11.79
C TYR A 112 8.30 11.84 -10.30
N SER A 113 9.54 11.98 -9.80
CA SER A 113 9.80 12.38 -8.40
C SER A 113 9.31 13.80 -8.10
N GLN A 114 9.08 14.63 -9.11
CA GLN A 114 8.67 16.04 -9.00
C GLN A 114 7.17 16.27 -9.21
N ILE A 115 6.38 15.23 -9.45
CA ILE A 115 4.95 15.40 -9.69
C ILE A 115 4.23 15.89 -8.42
N THR A 116 3.24 16.74 -8.64
CA THR A 116 2.40 17.30 -7.58
C THR A 116 0.96 16.83 -7.68
N GLU A 117 0.57 16.19 -8.79
CA GLU A 117 -0.78 15.68 -9.02
C GLU A 117 -0.77 14.28 -9.63
N GLN A 118 -1.81 13.50 -9.30
CA GLN A 118 -2.00 12.16 -9.86
C GLN A 118 -3.48 11.88 -10.11
N ILE A 119 -3.79 11.21 -11.23
CA ILE A 119 -5.13 10.69 -11.51
C ILE A 119 -5.26 9.29 -10.87
N PRO A 120 -6.18 9.09 -9.91
CA PRO A 120 -6.36 7.78 -9.30
C PRO A 120 -6.77 6.70 -10.31
N PRO A 121 -6.40 5.43 -10.11
CA PRO A 121 -6.82 4.34 -10.99
C PRO A 121 -8.32 4.04 -10.83
N MET A 122 -8.93 3.47 -11.87
CA MET A 122 -10.31 2.98 -11.83
C MET A 122 -10.48 1.87 -10.78
N VAL A 123 -9.46 1.06 -10.55
CA VAL A 123 -9.46 0.01 -9.53
C VAL A 123 -8.98 0.57 -8.17
N SER A 124 -9.80 1.41 -7.54
CA SER A 124 -9.49 1.99 -6.23
C SER A 124 -10.71 2.07 -5.29
N ALA A 125 -10.44 2.16 -3.98
CA ALA A 125 -11.48 2.31 -2.94
C ALA A 125 -12.03 3.74 -2.83
N LYS A 126 -11.52 4.69 -3.63
CA LYS A 126 -11.98 6.08 -3.65
C LYS A 126 -13.44 6.15 -4.09
N LYS A 127 -14.24 6.96 -3.41
CA LYS A 127 -15.65 7.18 -3.75
C LYS A 127 -15.82 8.32 -4.75
N VAL A 128 -16.60 8.08 -5.80
CA VAL A 128 -17.07 9.07 -6.77
C VAL A 128 -18.59 8.92 -6.89
N LYS A 129 -19.32 10.03 -6.72
CA LYS A 129 -20.79 10.06 -6.68
C LYS A 129 -21.37 9.02 -5.69
N GLY A 130 -20.76 8.91 -4.51
CA GLY A 130 -21.21 8.02 -3.42
C GLY A 130 -20.80 6.55 -3.52
N LYS A 131 -20.17 6.11 -4.61
CA LYS A 131 -19.80 4.72 -4.87
C LYS A 131 -18.30 4.56 -5.14
N GLU A 132 -17.70 3.47 -4.67
CA GLU A 132 -16.27 3.19 -4.86
C GLU A 132 -15.92 2.91 -6.34
N LEU A 133 -14.77 3.43 -6.80
CA LEU A 133 -14.32 3.32 -8.20
C LEU A 133 -14.19 1.86 -8.68
N TYR A 134 -13.69 0.96 -7.83
CA TYR A 134 -13.58 -0.47 -8.20
C TYR A 134 -14.95 -1.10 -8.52
N LYS A 135 -16.06 -0.59 -7.96
CA LYS A 135 -17.41 -1.09 -8.28
C LYS A 135 -17.87 -0.64 -9.66
N TYR A 136 -17.48 0.55 -10.11
CA TYR A 136 -17.75 1.00 -11.47
C TYR A 136 -16.95 0.19 -12.48
N HIS A 137 -15.66 -0.05 -12.20
CA HIS A 137 -14.81 -0.88 -13.05
C HIS A 137 -15.36 -2.30 -13.24
N ARG A 138 -15.83 -2.95 -12.16
CA ARG A 138 -16.50 -4.27 -12.24
C ARG A 138 -17.80 -4.27 -13.07
N GLU A 139 -18.44 -3.12 -13.19
CA GLU A 139 -19.62 -2.93 -14.05
C GLU A 139 -19.25 -2.59 -15.49
N GLY A 140 -17.96 -2.57 -15.84
CA GLY A 140 -17.47 -2.14 -17.15
C GLY A 140 -17.67 -0.65 -17.41
N LYS A 141 -17.93 0.16 -16.38
CA LYS A 141 -18.16 1.60 -16.51
C LYS A 141 -16.88 2.36 -16.24
N GLU A 142 -16.45 3.12 -17.24
CA GLU A 142 -15.39 4.09 -17.07
C GLU A 142 -15.96 5.40 -16.52
N ILE A 143 -15.28 5.95 -15.51
CA ILE A 143 -15.66 7.21 -14.87
C ILE A 143 -14.47 8.15 -14.97
N GLU A 144 -14.73 9.36 -15.47
CA GLU A 144 -13.75 10.44 -15.48
C GLU A 144 -13.33 10.78 -14.04
N ARG A 145 -12.01 10.93 -13.85
CA ARG A 145 -11.39 11.12 -12.54
C ARG A 145 -10.49 12.33 -12.61
N GLU A 146 -10.75 13.31 -11.77
CA GLU A 146 -9.89 14.48 -11.63
C GLU A 146 -8.55 14.10 -10.98
N ALA A 147 -7.49 14.76 -11.45
CA ALA A 147 -6.19 14.76 -10.83
C ALA A 147 -6.29 15.28 -9.39
N ARG A 148 -5.42 14.78 -8.51
CA ARG A 148 -5.41 15.18 -7.10
C ARG A 148 -4.01 15.48 -6.61
N PRO A 149 -3.87 16.43 -5.67
CA PRO A 149 -2.59 16.69 -5.04
C PRO A 149 -2.00 15.43 -4.43
N VAL A 150 -0.75 15.19 -4.75
CA VAL A 150 0.10 14.15 -4.16
C VAL A 150 1.41 14.77 -3.72
N LYS A 151 2.11 14.06 -2.84
CA LYS A 151 3.46 14.42 -2.41
C LYS A 151 4.33 13.18 -2.41
N ILE A 152 5.44 13.26 -3.12
CA ILE A 152 6.57 12.35 -3.07
C ILE A 152 7.67 13.07 -2.29
N ASP A 153 8.26 12.38 -1.32
CA ASP A 153 9.40 12.88 -0.56
C ASP A 153 10.73 12.33 -1.12
N SER A 154 10.74 11.08 -1.61
CA SER A 154 11.82 10.53 -2.44
C SER A 154 11.29 9.43 -3.36
N LEU A 155 11.94 9.28 -4.51
CA LEU A 155 11.69 8.21 -5.48
C LEU A 155 13.04 7.87 -6.11
N ASP A 156 13.57 6.69 -5.80
CA ASP A 156 14.95 6.32 -6.11
C ASP A 156 14.98 4.99 -6.86
N VAL A 157 15.67 4.94 -8.02
CA VAL A 157 15.89 3.70 -8.76
C VAL A 157 16.99 2.89 -8.11
N LEU A 158 16.66 1.71 -7.60
CA LEU A 158 17.61 0.78 -7.00
C LEU A 158 18.37 -0.03 -8.05
N GLU A 159 17.63 -0.61 -9.00
CA GLU A 159 18.18 -1.54 -9.99
C GLU A 159 17.36 -1.51 -11.28
N VAL A 160 18.06 -1.57 -12.42
CA VAL A 160 17.45 -1.66 -13.75
C VAL A 160 17.82 -3.01 -14.38
N ALA A 161 17.05 -4.04 -14.01
CA ALA A 161 17.15 -5.39 -14.57
C ALA A 161 16.07 -5.62 -15.63
N ARG A 162 16.18 -4.90 -16.76
CA ARG A 162 15.14 -4.79 -17.81
C ARG A 162 14.58 -6.17 -18.23
N PRO A 163 13.25 -6.33 -18.36
CA PRO A 163 12.23 -5.26 -18.34
C PRO A 163 11.82 -4.77 -16.94
N ARG A 164 12.46 -5.25 -15.87
CA ARG A 164 12.11 -4.88 -14.49
C ARG A 164 12.98 -3.74 -13.96
N VAL A 165 12.33 -2.84 -13.23
CA VAL A 165 12.97 -1.71 -12.55
C VAL A 165 12.54 -1.72 -11.09
N SER A 166 13.49 -1.94 -10.19
CA SER A 166 13.28 -1.89 -8.74
C SER A 166 13.51 -0.47 -8.22
N PHE A 167 12.65 -0.02 -7.31
CA PHE A 167 12.72 1.35 -6.77
C PHE A 167 12.31 1.42 -5.30
N GLU A 168 12.73 2.50 -4.64
CA GLU A 168 12.21 2.95 -3.34
C GLU A 168 11.36 4.20 -3.51
N LEU A 169 10.31 4.30 -2.71
CA LEU A 169 9.37 5.42 -2.74
C LEU A 169 8.97 5.82 -1.33
N VAL A 170 9.11 7.11 -1.02
CA VAL A 170 8.52 7.74 0.16
C VAL A 170 7.45 8.71 -0.30
N CYS A 171 6.21 8.48 0.13
CA CYS A 171 5.08 9.26 -0.32
C CYS A 171 4.08 9.55 0.80
N SER A 172 3.26 10.56 0.56
CA SER A 172 2.10 10.88 1.39
C SER A 172 0.96 9.86 1.24
N LYS A 173 -0.04 9.97 2.12
CA LYS A 173 -1.27 9.16 2.04
C LYS A 173 -1.98 9.38 0.70
N GLY A 174 -2.54 8.31 0.14
CA GLY A 174 -3.37 8.41 -1.07
C GLY A 174 -2.60 8.49 -2.39
N PHE A 175 -1.27 8.37 -2.36
CA PHE A 175 -0.46 8.13 -3.56
C PHE A 175 -0.70 6.72 -4.10
N TYR A 176 -0.92 6.58 -5.41
CA TYR A 176 -1.13 5.31 -6.08
C TYR A 176 0.16 4.90 -6.83
N VAL A 177 0.90 3.96 -6.25
CA VAL A 177 2.15 3.44 -6.86
C VAL A 177 1.88 2.72 -8.20
N ARG A 178 0.68 2.15 -8.36
CA ARG A 178 0.22 1.54 -9.60
C ARG A 178 0.12 2.55 -10.74
N THR A 179 -0.49 3.70 -10.47
CA THR A 179 -0.55 4.79 -11.44
C THR A 179 0.85 5.31 -11.78
N LEU A 180 1.76 5.45 -10.80
CA LEU A 180 3.15 5.82 -11.06
C LEU A 180 3.82 4.88 -12.08
N CYS A 181 3.69 3.56 -11.88
CA CYS A 181 4.26 2.56 -12.78
C CYS A 181 3.66 2.60 -14.18
N ASN A 182 2.34 2.73 -14.27
CA ASN A 182 1.64 2.88 -15.55
C ASN A 182 2.12 4.13 -16.30
N ASP A 183 2.12 5.28 -15.62
CA ASP A 183 2.40 6.56 -16.25
C ASP A 183 3.86 6.65 -16.73
N ILE A 184 4.82 6.16 -15.94
CA ILE A 184 6.23 6.01 -16.39
C ILE A 184 6.29 5.13 -17.64
N GLY A 185 5.62 3.98 -17.64
CA GLY A 185 5.59 3.07 -18.78
C GLY A 185 5.02 3.71 -20.05
N GLU A 186 3.92 4.45 -19.93
CA GLU A 186 3.30 5.17 -21.06
C GLU A 186 4.21 6.29 -21.57
N THR A 187 4.88 7.06 -20.70
CA THR A 187 5.81 8.12 -21.12
C THR A 187 7.05 7.56 -21.82
N LEU A 188 7.53 6.39 -21.39
CA LEU A 188 8.59 5.64 -22.08
C LEU A 188 8.13 5.09 -23.45
N GLY A 189 6.82 5.00 -23.69
CA GLY A 189 6.21 4.54 -24.95
C GLY A 189 6.06 3.02 -25.07
N CYS A 190 6.44 2.26 -24.04
CA CYS A 190 6.33 0.79 -24.03
C CYS A 190 5.22 0.28 -23.11
N GLY A 191 4.64 1.13 -22.26
CA GLY A 191 3.72 0.72 -21.21
C GLY A 191 4.43 0.09 -20.03
N GLY A 192 3.67 -0.08 -18.96
CA GLY A 192 4.19 -0.70 -17.74
C GLY A 192 3.12 -0.91 -16.69
N HIS A 193 3.41 -1.77 -15.74
CA HIS A 193 2.54 -2.01 -14.59
C HIS A 193 3.37 -2.31 -13.34
N LEU A 194 2.71 -2.20 -12.18
CA LEU A 194 3.32 -2.57 -10.90
C LEU A 194 3.34 -4.11 -10.76
N ALA A 195 4.53 -4.70 -10.85
CA ALA A 195 4.73 -6.14 -10.72
C ALA A 195 4.84 -6.59 -9.27
N GLY A 196 5.36 -5.73 -8.39
CA GLY A 196 5.54 -6.03 -6.97
C GLY A 196 5.57 -4.78 -6.11
N LEU A 197 5.02 -4.88 -4.89
CA LEU A 197 5.03 -3.78 -3.92
C LEU A 197 5.15 -4.32 -2.50
N ARG A 198 6.05 -3.75 -1.72
CA ARG A 198 6.19 -4.05 -0.30
C ARG A 198 6.24 -2.75 0.50
N ARG A 199 5.32 -2.59 1.46
CA ARG A 199 5.38 -1.46 2.39
C ARG A 199 6.37 -1.76 3.50
N THR A 200 7.47 -1.02 3.55
CA THR A 200 8.53 -1.20 4.54
C THR A 200 8.29 -0.37 5.79
N ARG A 201 7.65 0.81 5.67
CA ARG A 201 7.33 1.67 6.82
C ARG A 201 6.02 2.43 6.66
N SER A 202 5.44 2.83 7.80
CA SER A 202 4.29 3.72 7.89
C SER A 202 4.48 4.68 9.05
N GLY A 203 4.77 5.95 8.74
CA GLY A 203 5.20 6.92 9.73
C GLY A 203 6.41 6.40 10.51
N ARG A 204 6.27 6.27 11.82
CA ARG A 204 7.34 5.79 12.72
C ARG A 204 7.41 4.27 12.85
N PHE A 205 6.48 3.52 12.25
CA PHE A 205 6.45 2.06 12.35
C PHE A 205 7.27 1.42 11.23
N SER A 206 8.15 0.47 11.58
CA SER A 206 8.94 -0.32 10.64
C SER A 206 8.39 -1.73 10.46
N ILE A 207 8.62 -2.31 9.28
CA ILE A 207 8.36 -3.72 8.99
C ILE A 207 9.20 -4.66 9.85
N ASP A 208 10.38 -4.19 10.30
CA ASP A 208 11.28 -4.96 11.17
C ASP A 208 10.67 -5.26 12.54
N ASP A 209 9.70 -4.42 12.96
CA ASP A 209 8.94 -4.59 14.19
C ASP A 209 7.63 -5.38 13.98
N ALA A 210 7.35 -5.81 12.75
CA ALA A 210 6.12 -6.52 12.44
C ALA A 210 6.24 -8.01 12.74
N VAL A 211 5.09 -8.66 12.86
CA VAL A 211 4.98 -10.12 13.01
C VAL A 211 4.26 -10.66 11.80
N ASP A 212 4.79 -11.73 11.20
CA ASP A 212 4.14 -12.41 10.08
C ASP A 212 2.95 -13.26 10.53
N ILE A 213 2.09 -13.60 9.55
CA ILE A 213 0.88 -14.39 9.82
C ILE A 213 1.19 -15.80 10.33
N GLU A 214 2.27 -16.43 9.86
CA GLU A 214 2.62 -17.79 10.25
C GLU A 214 3.04 -17.86 11.72
N THR A 215 3.82 -16.90 12.19
CA THR A 215 4.13 -16.71 13.60
C THR A 215 2.85 -16.46 14.39
N LEU A 216 1.98 -15.55 13.92
CA LEU A 216 0.72 -15.27 14.61
C LEU A 216 -0.21 -16.51 14.70
N ARG A 217 -0.16 -17.45 13.76
CA ARG A 217 -0.95 -18.71 13.85
C ARG A 217 -0.57 -19.55 15.07
N THR A 218 0.67 -19.43 15.54
CA THR A 218 1.16 -20.14 16.73
C THR A 218 0.81 -19.43 18.05
N TRP A 219 0.32 -18.18 17.97
CA TRP A 219 0.09 -17.36 19.13
C TRP A 219 -1.27 -17.62 19.79
N ARG A 220 -1.29 -17.37 21.09
CA ARG A 220 -2.49 -17.08 21.90
C ARG A 220 -2.64 -15.58 22.14
N LYS A 221 -3.80 -15.14 22.64
CA LYS A 221 -4.13 -13.71 22.86
C LYS A 221 -3.09 -12.99 23.70
N GLU A 222 -2.52 -13.67 24.69
CA GLU A 222 -1.53 -13.12 25.63
C GLU A 222 -0.29 -12.59 24.89
N HIS A 223 0.21 -13.32 23.88
CA HIS A 223 1.35 -12.88 23.07
C HIS A 223 1.04 -11.61 22.26
N ILE A 224 -0.22 -11.44 21.79
CA ILE A 224 -0.62 -10.19 21.13
C ILE A 224 -0.58 -9.03 22.13
N LEU A 225 -1.07 -9.24 23.35
CA LEU A 225 -1.09 -8.21 24.38
C LEU A 225 0.34 -7.81 24.80
N GLU A 226 1.28 -8.76 24.81
CA GLU A 226 2.69 -8.51 25.08
C GLU A 226 3.40 -7.80 23.91
N ARG A 227 3.11 -8.19 22.66
CA ARG A 227 3.77 -7.62 21.48
C ARG A 227 3.24 -6.25 21.09
N MET A 228 1.95 -5.99 21.27
CA MET A 228 1.33 -4.76 20.79
C MET A 228 1.90 -3.53 21.49
N ILE A 229 1.97 -2.42 20.77
CA ILE A 229 2.27 -1.12 21.34
C ILE A 229 1.04 -0.67 22.15
N PRO A 230 1.13 -0.52 23.49
CA PRO A 230 -0.02 -0.17 24.31
C PRO A 230 -0.56 1.20 23.94
N LEU A 231 -1.88 1.41 24.12
CA LEU A 231 -2.54 2.69 23.81
C LEU A 231 -1.87 3.90 24.48
N ALA A 232 -1.34 3.75 25.70
CA ALA A 232 -0.64 4.82 26.41
C ALA A 232 0.60 5.31 25.65
N SER A 233 1.34 4.38 25.04
CA SER A 233 2.53 4.69 24.23
C SER A 233 2.16 5.13 22.82
N ALA A 234 1.04 4.64 22.27
CA ALA A 234 0.59 4.92 20.91
C ALA A 234 0.39 6.41 20.60
N VAL A 235 0.10 7.24 21.61
CA VAL A 235 -0.07 8.70 21.43
C VAL A 235 1.24 9.37 20.99
N SER A 236 2.40 8.84 21.39
CA SER A 236 3.71 9.37 20.96
C SER A 236 4.07 9.10 19.49
N TYR A 237 3.25 8.28 18.81
CA TYR A 237 3.44 7.92 17.40
C TYR A 237 2.56 8.74 16.45
N ILE A 238 1.83 9.74 16.96
CA ILE A 238 0.86 10.55 16.22
C ILE A 238 1.39 11.95 15.99
#